data_AF-A0A9Q9B7Z7-F1
#
_entry.id   AF-A0A9Q9B7Z7-F1
#
_cell.length_a   1.000
_cell.length_b   1.000
_cell.length_c   1.000
_cell.angle_alpha   90.00
_cell.angle_beta   90.00
_cell.angle_gamma   90.00
#
_symmetry.space_group_name_H-M   'P 1'
#
loop_
_entity.id
_entity.type
_entity.pdbx_description
1 polymer ?
#
loop_
_entity_poly.entity_id
_entity_poly.type
_entity_poly.pdbx_seq_one_letter_code
_entity_poly.pdbx_strand_id
1 'polypeptide(L)'
;MFDLRSAVQDTWEYRFFGAYDNVVGPLGTAPTHGTEVPFFLGGNECFDTLSNVTQAQQDLADEINDWFVAWIKDPAAGPGWEKVQPVNGTLAKLGVPGASELERVPGRTAEHNARCQGVYKPYFPDYPSVRDPVR
;
A
#
# COMPACT_ATOMS: atom_id res chain seq x y z
N MET A 1 -8.61 4.73 13.18
CA MET A 1 -7.64 5.60 12.47
C MET A 1 -8.09 5.99 11.06
N PHE A 2 -9.01 5.24 10.43
CA PHE A 2 -9.66 5.63 9.17
C PHE A 2 -10.67 6.78 9.31
N ASP A 3 -11.46 6.78 10.39
CA ASP A 3 -12.53 7.75 10.66
C ASP A 3 -12.10 9.22 10.55
N LEU A 4 -10.84 9.54 10.82
CA LEU A 4 -10.39 10.93 10.90
C LEU A 4 -10.05 11.54 9.55
N ARG A 5 -9.49 10.77 8.61
CA ARG A 5 -9.03 11.31 7.31
C ARG A 5 -10.11 11.18 6.23
N SER A 6 -10.80 10.06 6.18
CA SER A 6 -11.80 9.80 5.14
C SER A 6 -13.10 10.59 5.35
N ALA A 7 -13.27 11.23 6.52
CA ALA A 7 -14.37 12.14 6.79
C ALA A 7 -14.22 13.51 6.08
N VAL A 8 -13.00 13.87 5.68
CA VAL A 8 -12.69 15.20 5.13
C VAL A 8 -12.12 15.16 3.71
N GLN A 9 -11.65 14.00 3.25
CA GLN A 9 -11.13 13.83 1.90
C GLN A 9 -11.41 12.42 1.38
N ASP A 10 -11.58 12.33 0.06
CA ASP A 10 -11.62 11.06 -0.63
C ASP A 10 -10.33 10.28 -0.37
N THR A 11 -10.50 9.02 -0.01
CA THR A 11 -9.38 8.15 0.36
C THR A 11 -9.52 6.84 -0.40
N TRP A 12 -8.39 6.23 -0.71
CA TRP A 12 -8.25 4.90 -1.30
C TRP A 12 -7.15 4.14 -0.54
N GLU A 13 -7.26 2.83 -0.44
CA GLU A 13 -6.26 1.96 0.21
C GLU A 13 -5.74 0.93 -0.77
N TYR A 14 -4.44 0.65 -0.67
CA TYR A 14 -3.77 -0.43 -1.37
C TYR A 14 -3.00 -1.28 -0.37
N ARG A 15 -2.59 -2.47 -0.80
CA ARG A 15 -1.61 -3.29 -0.10
C ARG A 15 -0.62 -3.90 -1.09
N PHE A 16 0.66 -3.73 -0.82
CA PHE A 16 1.73 -4.21 -1.67
C PHE A 16 2.13 -5.65 -1.30
N PHE A 17 2.29 -6.50 -2.31
CA PHE A 17 2.62 -7.92 -2.20
C PHE A 17 3.89 -8.32 -2.97
N GLY A 18 4.57 -7.37 -3.64
CA GLY A 18 5.73 -7.67 -4.48
C GLY A 18 6.82 -8.39 -3.69
N ALA A 19 7.12 -9.63 -4.10
CA ALA A 19 8.01 -10.54 -3.39
C ALA A 19 9.47 -10.44 -3.90
N TYR A 20 10.01 -9.23 -3.94
CA TYR A 20 11.34 -8.92 -4.46
C TYR A 20 12.35 -8.76 -3.33
N ASP A 21 12.95 -9.87 -2.89
CA ASP A 21 13.93 -9.87 -1.79
C ASP A 21 15.18 -9.03 -2.08
N ASN A 22 15.57 -8.87 -3.34
CA ASN A 22 16.69 -8.01 -3.75
C ASN A 22 16.43 -6.51 -3.45
N VAL A 23 15.18 -6.10 -3.29
CA VAL A 23 14.80 -4.75 -2.83
C VAL A 23 14.95 -4.62 -1.31
N VAL A 24 14.82 -5.71 -0.57
CA VAL A 24 14.89 -5.75 0.90
C VAL A 24 16.33 -6.00 1.41
N GLY A 25 17.05 -6.89 0.73
CA GLY A 25 18.34 -7.46 1.11
C GLY A 25 18.21 -8.89 1.66
N PRO A 26 17.59 -9.12 2.83
CA PRO A 26 17.33 -10.45 3.38
C PRO A 26 16.36 -11.32 2.55
N LEU A 27 16.80 -12.54 2.23
CA LEU A 27 15.99 -13.53 1.51
C LEU A 27 14.78 -14.02 2.32
N GLY A 28 13.66 -14.24 1.64
CA GLY A 28 12.41 -14.75 2.19
C GLY A 28 11.66 -13.75 3.09
N THR A 29 11.95 -12.46 2.95
CA THR A 29 11.37 -11.42 3.84
C THR A 29 10.48 -10.42 3.10
N ALA A 30 10.56 -10.33 1.77
CA ALA A 30 9.69 -9.46 1.01
C ALA A 30 8.21 -9.87 1.09
N PRO A 31 7.26 -8.90 1.07
CA PRO A 31 7.50 -7.45 1.18
C PRO A 31 7.71 -7.01 2.65
N THR A 32 8.55 -6.00 2.86
CA THR A 32 8.75 -5.33 4.16
C THR A 32 8.35 -3.86 4.08
N HIS A 33 8.41 -3.15 5.20
CA HIS A 33 8.12 -1.71 5.20
C HIS A 33 9.04 -0.95 4.22
N GLY A 34 8.45 -0.15 3.32
CA GLY A 34 9.16 0.71 2.39
C GLY A 34 9.57 0.04 1.08
N THR A 35 9.34 -1.26 0.91
CA THR A 35 9.74 -1.99 -0.30
C THR A 35 8.92 -1.61 -1.52
N GLU A 36 7.74 -1.03 -1.32
CA GLU A 36 6.89 -0.50 -2.36
C GLU A 36 7.45 0.78 -3.00
N VAL A 37 8.33 1.51 -2.30
CA VAL A 37 8.77 2.86 -2.70
C VAL A 37 9.41 2.88 -4.09
N PRO A 38 10.38 2.01 -4.43
CA PRO A 38 10.98 1.98 -5.77
C PRO A 38 9.95 1.78 -6.89
N PHE A 39 8.89 1.01 -6.64
CA PHE A 39 7.86 0.71 -7.64
C PHE A 39 6.96 1.92 -7.90
N PHE A 40 6.58 2.67 -6.86
CA PHE A 40 5.87 3.94 -7.04
C PHE A 40 6.71 5.01 -7.75
N LEU A 41 8.04 4.89 -7.73
CA LEU A 41 8.97 5.78 -8.41
C LEU A 41 9.40 5.30 -9.81
N GLY A 42 8.85 4.18 -10.29
CA GLY A 42 9.12 3.67 -11.64
C GLY A 42 10.39 2.82 -11.77
N GLY A 43 10.99 2.37 -10.68
CA GLY A 43 12.08 1.41 -10.70
C GLY A 43 13.44 2.02 -11.04
N ASN A 44 13.59 2.64 -12.21
CA ASN A 44 14.75 3.39 -12.75
C ASN A 44 16.00 3.51 -11.84
N GLU A 45 16.33 4.71 -11.37
CA GLU A 45 17.55 4.96 -10.60
C GLU A 45 17.55 4.22 -9.26
N CYS A 46 16.38 3.81 -8.75
CA CYS A 46 16.27 2.97 -7.56
C CYS A 46 16.80 1.56 -7.81
N PHE A 47 16.65 1.02 -9.02
CA PHE A 47 17.05 -0.32 -9.43
C PHE A 47 18.47 -0.39 -9.96
N ASP A 48 19.04 0.73 -10.43
CA ASP A 48 20.44 0.81 -10.91
C ASP A 48 21.47 0.32 -9.90
N THR A 49 21.19 0.44 -8.60
CA THR A 49 22.10 0.02 -7.53
C THR A 49 21.81 -1.39 -7.00
N LEU A 50 20.75 -2.03 -7.47
CA LEU A 50 20.34 -3.36 -7.04
C LEU A 50 20.88 -4.42 -7.98
N SER A 51 21.36 -5.51 -7.40
CA SER A 51 21.72 -6.70 -8.17
C SER A 51 20.47 -7.53 -8.49
N ASN A 52 20.50 -8.25 -9.61
CA ASN A 52 19.49 -9.24 -10.00
C ASN A 52 18.07 -8.67 -10.17
N VAL A 53 17.93 -7.40 -10.58
CA VAL A 53 16.64 -6.83 -10.97
C VAL A 53 16.13 -7.59 -12.20
N THR A 54 14.91 -8.09 -12.11
CA THR A 54 14.28 -8.86 -13.19
C THR A 54 13.42 -7.95 -14.06
N GLN A 55 13.11 -8.40 -15.28
CA GLN A 55 12.17 -7.67 -16.14
C GLN A 55 10.79 -7.54 -15.48
N ALA A 56 10.29 -8.59 -14.84
CA ALA A 56 9.01 -8.55 -14.11
C ALA A 56 8.99 -7.48 -13.00
N GLN A 57 10.14 -7.27 -12.34
CA GLN A 57 10.27 -6.23 -11.32
C GLN A 57 10.15 -4.82 -11.93
N GLN A 58 10.78 -4.61 -13.10
CA GLN A 58 10.67 -3.34 -13.83
C GLN A 58 9.27 -3.14 -14.39
N ASP A 59 8.66 -4.17 -14.99
CA ASP A 59 7.30 -4.12 -15.53
C ASP A 59 6.29 -3.76 -14.44
N LEU A 60 6.46 -4.30 -13.22
CA LEU A 60 5.63 -3.94 -12.07
C LEU A 60 5.84 -2.48 -11.65
N ALA A 61 7.07 -1.99 -11.69
CA ALA A 61 7.38 -0.61 -11.34
C ALA A 61 6.79 0.36 -12.38
N ASP A 62 6.91 0.05 -13.66
CA ASP A 62 6.33 0.83 -14.76
C ASP A 62 4.81 0.88 -14.64
N GLU A 63 4.14 -0.26 -14.47
CA GLU A 63 2.69 -0.32 -14.29
C GLU A 63 2.25 0.49 -13.06
N ILE A 64 2.92 0.31 -11.91
CA ILE A 64 2.57 1.03 -10.68
C ILE A 64 2.76 2.54 -10.84
N ASN A 65 3.87 2.98 -11.42
CA ASN A 65 4.15 4.38 -11.63
C ASN A 65 3.16 5.01 -12.61
N ASP A 66 2.83 4.33 -13.70
CA ASP A 66 1.95 4.83 -14.75
C ASP A 66 0.55 5.16 -14.21
N TRP A 67 -0.10 4.23 -13.53
CA TRP A 67 -1.43 4.50 -12.97
C TRP A 67 -1.37 5.50 -11.81
N PHE A 68 -0.29 5.50 -11.02
CA PHE A 68 -0.14 6.43 -9.91
C PHE A 68 0.03 7.88 -10.40
N VAL A 69 0.86 8.08 -11.42
CA VAL A 69 1.05 9.38 -12.08
C VAL A 69 -0.22 9.81 -12.80
N ALA A 70 -0.94 8.90 -13.44
CA ALA A 70 -2.24 9.20 -14.04
C ALA A 70 -3.24 9.72 -13.00
N TRP A 71 -3.30 9.07 -11.83
CA TRP A 71 -4.16 9.51 -10.73
C TRP A 71 -3.72 10.87 -10.14
N ILE A 72 -2.42 11.13 -10.00
CA ILE A 72 -1.93 12.45 -9.56
C ILE A 72 -2.37 13.56 -10.53
N LYS A 73 -2.35 13.28 -11.83
CA LYS A 73 -2.77 14.24 -12.87
C LYS A 73 -4.29 14.46 -12.91
N ASP A 74 -5.08 13.44 -12.56
CA ASP A 74 -6.54 13.54 -12.42
C ASP A 74 -7.03 12.85 -11.13
N PRO A 75 -6.98 13.56 -9.99
CA PRO A 75 -7.39 12.99 -8.71
C PRO A 75 -8.86 12.60 -8.64
N ALA A 76 -9.72 13.22 -9.47
CA ALA A 76 -11.16 12.97 -9.50
C ALA A 76 -11.50 11.62 -10.13
N ALA A 77 -10.68 11.12 -11.07
CA ALA A 77 -10.81 9.78 -11.62
C ALA A 77 -10.53 8.68 -10.59
N GLY A 78 -9.73 8.98 -9.55
CA GLY A 78 -9.24 8.00 -8.60
C GLY A 78 -8.22 7.03 -9.21
N PRO A 79 -7.68 6.11 -8.42
CA PRO A 79 -6.65 5.17 -8.86
C PRO A 79 -7.21 3.90 -9.53
N GLY A 80 -8.52 3.85 -9.84
CA GLY A 80 -9.17 2.72 -10.50
C GLY A 80 -9.84 1.70 -9.58
N TRP A 81 -10.04 2.00 -8.30
CA TRP A 81 -10.86 1.20 -7.39
C TRP A 81 -11.72 2.07 -6.47
N GLU A 82 -12.64 1.44 -5.76
CA GLU A 82 -13.59 2.14 -4.89
C GLU A 82 -12.93 2.80 -3.69
N LYS A 83 -13.55 3.90 -3.23
CA LYS A 83 -13.18 4.55 -1.99
C LYS A 83 -13.38 3.59 -0.82
N VAL A 84 -12.46 3.67 0.10
CA VAL A 84 -12.39 2.90 1.34
C VAL A 84 -13.59 3.12 2.25
N GLN A 85 -13.92 2.09 3.04
CA GLN A 85 -15.03 2.08 4.00
C GLN A 85 -14.52 1.85 5.43
N PRO A 86 -15.20 2.37 6.48
CA PRO A 86 -14.67 2.40 7.85
C PRO A 86 -14.33 1.04 8.48
N VAL A 87 -15.01 -0.03 8.08
CA VAL A 87 -14.87 -1.36 8.70
C VAL A 87 -14.45 -2.42 7.70
N ASN A 88 -15.13 -2.47 6.56
CA ASN A 88 -14.90 -3.45 5.50
C ASN A 88 -15.20 -2.78 4.16
N GLY A 89 -14.14 -2.40 3.46
CA GLY A 89 -14.21 -1.76 2.15
C GLY A 89 -13.27 -2.42 1.17
N THR A 90 -13.35 -1.95 -0.06
CA THR A 90 -12.47 -2.35 -1.15
C THR A 90 -11.06 -1.80 -0.94
N LEU A 91 -10.06 -2.59 -1.33
CA LEU A 91 -8.67 -2.16 -1.51
C LEU A 91 -8.10 -2.78 -2.77
N ALA A 92 -7.02 -2.22 -3.30
CA ALA A 92 -6.23 -2.86 -4.35
C ALA A 92 -5.03 -3.63 -3.76
N LYS A 93 -4.87 -4.89 -4.14
CA LYS A 93 -3.64 -5.66 -3.91
C LYS A 93 -2.73 -5.45 -5.11
N LEU A 94 -1.50 -5.04 -4.88
CA LEU A 94 -0.51 -4.70 -5.91
C LEU A 94 0.64 -5.69 -5.88
N GLY A 95 1.18 -6.09 -7.04
CA GLY A 95 2.34 -6.97 -7.10
C GLY A 95 2.09 -8.36 -6.53
N VAL A 96 0.88 -8.90 -6.72
CA VAL A 96 0.54 -10.24 -6.20
C VAL A 96 1.34 -11.28 -7.00
N PRO A 97 2.25 -12.06 -6.36
CA PRO A 97 3.13 -12.96 -7.10
C PRO A 97 2.36 -14.00 -7.92
N GLY A 98 2.86 -14.29 -9.13
CA GLY A 98 2.26 -15.23 -10.06
C GLY A 98 1.67 -14.52 -11.29
N ALA A 99 0.53 -15.01 -11.80
CA ALA A 99 -0.01 -14.53 -13.08
C ALA A 99 -0.60 -13.10 -13.04
N SER A 100 -0.86 -12.55 -11.86
CA SER A 100 -1.58 -11.27 -11.67
C SER A 100 -0.69 -10.16 -11.12
N GLU A 101 0.62 -10.23 -11.32
CA GLU A 101 1.56 -9.34 -10.65
C GLU A 101 1.37 -7.88 -11.09
N LEU A 102 1.09 -7.66 -12.38
CA LEU A 102 0.78 -6.35 -12.95
C LEU A 102 -0.68 -5.92 -12.74
N GLU A 103 -1.53 -6.78 -12.17
CA GLU A 103 -2.94 -6.46 -11.99
C GLU A 103 -3.18 -5.77 -10.64
N ARG A 104 -4.08 -4.79 -10.63
CA ARG A 104 -4.68 -4.24 -9.41
C ARG A 104 -5.77 -5.20 -8.92
N VAL A 105 -5.40 -6.22 -8.15
CA VAL A 105 -6.32 -7.27 -7.72
C VAL A 105 -7.27 -6.75 -6.62
N PRO A 106 -8.60 -6.86 -6.78
CA PRO A 106 -9.55 -6.44 -5.75
C PRO A 106 -9.37 -7.24 -4.45
N GLY A 107 -9.39 -6.54 -3.32
CA GLY A 107 -9.31 -7.12 -1.99
C GLY A 107 -10.30 -6.47 -1.01
N ARG A 108 -10.37 -7.02 0.20
CA ARG A 108 -11.19 -6.45 1.28
C ARG A 108 -10.36 -6.06 2.48
N THR A 109 -10.62 -4.87 3.03
CA THR A 109 -9.90 -4.40 4.22
C THR A 109 -10.12 -5.29 5.45
N ALA A 110 -11.25 -5.99 5.52
CA ALA A 110 -11.54 -6.94 6.60
C ALA A 110 -10.51 -8.08 6.73
N GLU A 111 -9.81 -8.44 5.64
CA GLU A 111 -8.78 -9.51 5.65
C GLU A 111 -7.61 -9.20 6.59
N HIS A 112 -7.32 -7.92 6.85
CA HIS A 112 -6.22 -7.49 7.72
C HIS A 112 -6.62 -6.51 8.81
N ASN A 113 -7.75 -5.84 8.67
CA ASN A 113 -8.30 -4.93 9.69
C ASN A 113 -8.91 -5.69 10.88
N ALA A 114 -9.11 -7.01 10.79
CA ALA A 114 -9.73 -7.80 11.86
C ALA A 114 -9.02 -7.63 13.23
N ARG A 115 -7.68 -7.61 13.25
CA ARG A 115 -6.91 -7.37 14.49
C ARG A 115 -7.11 -5.94 15.01
N CYS A 116 -7.09 -4.95 14.12
CA CYS A 116 -7.38 -3.56 14.45
C CYS A 116 -8.78 -3.40 15.06
N GLN A 117 -9.80 -4.04 14.50
CA GLN A 117 -11.17 -3.93 15.00
C GLN A 117 -11.41 -4.75 16.26
N GLY A 118 -10.89 -5.98 16.34
CA GLY A 118 -11.19 -6.92 17.42
C GLY A 118 -10.27 -6.80 18.64
N VAL A 119 -9.03 -6.36 18.44
CA VAL A 119 -8.03 -6.26 19.51
C VAL A 119 -7.79 -4.82 19.88
N TYR A 120 -7.38 -3.96 18.95
CA TYR A 120 -6.93 -2.60 19.31
C TYR A 120 -8.09 -1.63 19.60
N LYS A 121 -9.09 -1.58 18.72
CA LYS A 121 -10.19 -0.60 18.79
C LYS A 121 -10.96 -0.62 20.11
N PRO A 122 -11.28 -1.77 20.74
CA PRO A 122 -12.00 -1.78 22.02
C PRO A 122 -11.25 -1.09 23.16
N TYR A 123 -9.91 -1.09 23.14
CA TYR A 123 -9.08 -0.48 24.18
C TYR A 123 -8.66 0.97 23.88
N PHE A 124 -9.03 1.53 22.72
CA PHE A 124 -8.72 2.93 22.40
C PHE A 124 -9.19 3.94 23.46
N PRO A 125 -10.39 3.79 24.07
CA PRO A 125 -10.83 4.68 25.16
C PRO A 125 -9.96 4.58 26.42
N ASP A 126 -9.27 3.45 26.63
CA ASP A 126 -8.46 3.19 27.83
C ASP A 126 -7.03 3.75 27.69
N TYR A 127 -6.59 4.07 26.47
CA TYR A 127 -5.26 4.65 26.29
C TYR A 127 -5.19 6.06 26.88
N PRO A 128 -4.15 6.36 27.67
CA PRO A 128 -3.99 7.69 28.25
C PRO A 128 -3.88 8.72 27.12
N SER A 129 -4.74 9.74 27.16
CA SER A 129 -4.60 10.88 26.27
C SER A 129 -3.35 11.66 26.67
N VAL A 130 -2.28 11.58 25.88
CA VAL A 130 -1.11 12.45 26.07
C VAL A 130 -1.58 13.89 25.82
N ARG A 131 -1.70 14.67 26.89
CA ARG A 131 -1.96 16.11 26.79
C ARG A 131 -0.61 16.81 26.81
N ASP A 132 -0.25 17.39 25.67
CA ASP A 132 0.87 18.32 25.45
C ASP A 132 2.30 17.77 25.72
N PRO A 133 3.10 17.45 24.69
CA PRO A 133 4.50 17.04 24.88
C PRO A 133 5.46 18.20 25.19
N VAL A 134 4.97 19.45 25.33
CA VAL A 134 5.80 20.66 25.38
C VAL A 134 5.48 21.60 26.56
N ARG A 135 4.75 21.16 27.59
CA ARG A 135 4.56 21.92 28.83
C ARG A 135 5.10 21.20 30.06
#